data_AF-B7Q7W2-F1
#
_entry.id   AF-B7Q7W2-F1
#
_cell.length_a   1.000
_cell.length_b   1.000
_cell.length_c   1.000
_cell.angle_alpha   90.00
_cell.angle_beta   90.00
_cell.angle_gamma   90.00
#
_symmetry.space_group_name_H-M   'P 1'
#
loop_
_entity.id
_entity.type
_entity.pdbx_description
1 polymer ?
#
loop_
_entity_poly.entity_id
_entity_poly.type
_entity_poly.pdbx_seq_one_letter_code
_entity_poly.pdbx_strand_id
1 'polypeptide(L)'
;FVENVCKLPIQNMSFCSTFETRYGYNTNTQRCEEFRGCPDIGNNFGSAKDCWNTCADKENRCVQPPDYKVPFIFKTRYYYDINNHTCVKKSLFRGRVTGKSNLFETMHDCETTCMGK
;
A
#
# COMPACT_ATOMS: atom_id res chain seq x y z
N PHE A 1 -2.62 23.45 16.76
CA PHE A 1 -1.61 22.50 16.26
C PHE A 1 -2.26 21.59 15.26
N VAL A 2 -1.63 21.29 14.12
CA VAL A 2 -2.10 20.22 13.24
C VAL A 2 -1.62 18.91 13.86
N GLU A 3 -2.54 18.16 14.43
CA GLU A 3 -2.29 16.79 14.88
C GLU A 3 -1.88 15.95 13.67
N ASN A 4 -0.87 15.07 13.81
CA ASN A 4 -0.40 14.29 12.68
C ASN A 4 -1.52 13.34 12.23
N VAL A 5 -2.12 13.63 11.07
CA VAL A 5 -3.30 12.92 10.56
C VAL A 5 -3.09 11.41 10.46
N CYS A 6 -1.86 10.97 10.23
CA CYS A 6 -1.46 9.57 10.13
C CYS A 6 -1.43 8.82 11.47
N LYS A 7 -1.59 9.53 12.59
CA LYS A 7 -1.71 8.96 13.95
C LYS A 7 -3.14 8.98 14.49
N LEU A 8 -4.06 9.65 13.81
CA LEU A 8 -5.48 9.60 14.15
C LEU A 8 -6.05 8.21 13.85
N PRO A 9 -7.07 7.73 14.58
CA PRO A 9 -7.73 6.48 14.25
C PRO A 9 -8.36 6.53 12.85
N ILE A 10 -8.40 5.39 12.16
CA ILE A 10 -9.15 5.25 10.91
C ILE A 10 -10.64 5.40 11.24
N GLN A 11 -11.28 6.43 10.69
CA GLN A 11 -12.65 6.78 11.01
C GLN A 11 -13.63 6.01 10.13
N ASN A 12 -13.95 4.79 10.54
CA ASN A 12 -15.02 3.98 9.95
C ASN A 12 -16.39 4.61 10.30
N MET A 13 -16.85 5.51 9.44
CA MET A 13 -18.08 6.26 9.61
C MET A 13 -19.32 5.35 9.43
N SER A 14 -20.14 5.20 10.47
CA SER A 14 -21.36 4.37 10.42
C SER A 14 -22.49 4.98 9.57
N PHE A 15 -22.42 6.28 9.28
CA PHE A 15 -23.43 7.04 8.55
C PHE A 15 -22.78 7.86 7.44
N CYS A 16 -23.04 7.49 6.19
CA CYS A 16 -22.64 8.23 5.00
C CYS A 16 -23.81 8.26 4.02
N SER A 17 -24.07 9.39 3.36
CA SER A 17 -25.07 9.49 2.29
C SER A 17 -24.73 8.59 1.10
N THR A 18 -23.43 8.49 0.80
CA THR A 18 -22.85 7.56 -0.17
C THR A 18 -21.59 6.94 0.42
N PHE A 19 -21.49 5.61 0.40
CA PHE A 19 -20.26 4.92 0.79
C PHE A 19 -19.33 4.80 -0.41
N GLU A 20 -18.11 5.25 -0.22
CA GLU A 20 -16.98 5.20 -1.14
C GLU A 20 -15.87 4.32 -0.55
N THR A 21 -14.92 3.91 -1.40
CA THR A 21 -13.70 3.26 -0.93
C THR A 21 -12.71 4.35 -0.52
N ARG A 22 -12.26 4.27 0.73
CA ARG A 22 -11.37 5.24 1.39
C ARG A 22 -10.18 4.50 1.98
N TYR A 23 -9.11 5.22 2.31
CA TYR A 23 -7.89 4.64 2.84
C TYR A 23 -7.44 5.38 4.11
N GLY A 24 -6.93 4.64 5.10
CA GLY A 24 -6.40 5.22 6.33
C GLY A 24 -5.10 4.52 6.72
N TYR A 25 -4.14 5.27 7.27
CA TYR A 25 -2.86 4.71 7.71
C TYR A 25 -2.97 4.11 9.10
N ASN A 26 -2.76 2.80 9.21
CA ASN A 26 -2.66 2.09 10.48
C ASN A 26 -1.19 1.98 10.89
N THR A 27 -0.84 2.66 11.99
CA THR A 27 0.52 2.71 12.52
C THR A 27 1.00 1.39 13.12
N ASN A 28 0.09 0.47 13.49
CA ASN A 28 0.44 -0.83 14.04
C ASN A 28 0.86 -1.82 12.94
N THR A 29 0.13 -1.83 11.83
CA THR A 29 0.42 -2.69 10.66
C THR A 29 1.40 -2.03 9.68
N GLN A 30 1.60 -0.71 9.81
CA GLN A 30 2.40 0.18 8.95
C GLN A 30 1.89 0.22 7.50
N ARG A 31 0.57 0.26 7.34
CA ARG A 31 -0.11 0.16 6.03
C ARG A 31 -1.19 1.21 5.88
N CYS A 32 -1.48 1.54 4.62
CA CYS A 32 -2.77 2.11 4.26
C CYS A 32 -3.79 0.97 4.09
N GLU A 33 -4.78 0.95 4.97
CA GLU A 33 -5.88 -0.02 5.01
C GLU A 33 -7.09 0.53 4.25
N GLU A 34 -7.69 -0.31 3.42
CA GLU A 34 -8.90 0.01 2.67
C GLU A 34 -10.14 -0.09 3.58
N PHE A 35 -10.98 0.94 3.61
CA PHE A 35 -12.24 0.92 4.32
C PHE A 35 -13.38 1.54 3.50
N ARG A 36 -14.62 1.30 3.96
CA ARG A 36 -15.83 1.89 3.36
C ARG A 36 -16.31 3.05 4.24
N GLY A 37 -16.35 4.24 3.68
CA GLY A 37 -16.74 5.46 4.39
C GLY A 37 -17.09 6.58 3.40
N CYS A 38 -17.06 7.81 3.86
CA CYS A 38 -17.26 9.00 3.04
C CYS A 38 -16.07 9.96 3.18
N PRO A 39 -15.91 10.96 2.30
CA PRO A 39 -14.89 12.00 2.46
C PRO A 39 -15.02 12.72 3.81
N ASP A 40 -13.92 12.80 4.55
CA ASP A 40 -13.84 13.47 5.86
C ASP A 40 -12.40 13.97 6.11
N ILE A 41 -12.21 14.76 7.17
CA ILE A 41 -10.92 15.32 7.58
C ILE A 41 -10.18 14.33 8.49
N GLY A 42 -8.87 14.20 8.31
CA GLY A 42 -7.98 13.40 9.17
C GLY A 42 -7.41 12.18 8.46
N ASN A 43 -7.45 11.00 9.11
CA ASN A 43 -6.90 9.75 8.56
C ASN A 43 -7.85 9.11 7.53
N ASN A 44 -8.17 9.86 6.47
CA ASN A 44 -9.20 9.51 5.50
C ASN A 44 -8.83 10.04 4.10
N PHE A 45 -8.18 9.19 3.31
CA PHE A 45 -7.66 9.50 1.98
C PHE A 45 -8.54 8.92 0.88
N GLY A 46 -8.65 9.63 -0.26
CA GLY A 46 -9.41 9.18 -1.42
C GLY A 46 -8.71 8.12 -2.28
N SER A 47 -7.40 7.93 -2.11
CA SER A 47 -6.64 6.88 -2.77
C SER A 47 -5.57 6.28 -1.84
N ALA A 48 -5.19 5.03 -2.11
CA ALA A 48 -4.10 4.38 -1.39
C ALA A 48 -2.81 5.20 -1.56
N LYS A 49 -2.52 5.68 -2.77
CA LYS A 49 -1.36 6.51 -3.11
C LYS A 49 -1.23 7.73 -2.20
N ASP A 50 -2.32 8.47 -1.98
CA ASP A 50 -2.29 9.69 -1.18
C ASP A 50 -2.02 9.38 0.29
N CYS A 51 -2.64 8.32 0.82
CA CYS A 51 -2.33 7.79 2.15
C CYS A 51 -0.85 7.38 2.26
N TRP A 52 -0.37 6.55 1.34
CA TRP A 52 1.01 6.02 1.34
C TRP A 52 2.04 7.14 1.28
N ASN A 53 1.85 8.13 0.39
CA ASN A 53 2.74 9.28 0.24
C ASN A 53 2.71 10.24 1.43
N THR A 54 1.57 10.35 2.13
CA THR A 54 1.40 11.26 3.28
C THR A 54 1.93 10.64 4.57
N CYS A 55 1.76 9.32 4.76
CA CYS A 55 1.85 8.69 6.08
C CYS A 55 2.90 7.61 6.26
N ALA A 56 3.33 6.94 5.18
CA ALA A 56 4.32 5.87 5.32
C ALA A 56 5.75 6.42 5.37
N ASP A 57 6.63 5.66 6.03
CA ASP A 57 8.06 5.87 5.90
C ASP A 57 8.47 5.67 4.42
N LYS A 58 9.40 6.49 3.93
CA LYS A 58 9.93 6.35 2.57
C LYS A 58 10.62 5.00 2.38
N GLU A 59 11.23 4.45 3.42
CA GLU A 59 11.87 3.13 3.41
C GLU A 59 10.85 1.96 3.47
N ASN A 60 9.55 2.24 3.58
CA ASN A 60 8.53 1.19 3.53
C ASN A 60 8.51 0.52 2.15
N ARG A 61 8.71 -0.80 2.13
CA ARG A 61 8.83 -1.57 0.90
C ARG A 61 7.62 -1.50 -0.04
N CYS A 62 6.44 -1.12 0.46
CA CYS A 62 5.23 -0.97 -0.35
C CYS A 62 5.19 0.36 -1.14
N VAL A 63 5.97 1.38 -0.73
CA VAL A 63 6.08 2.66 -1.48
C VAL A 63 7.32 2.73 -2.37
N GLN A 64 8.28 1.83 -2.15
CA GLN A 64 9.50 1.73 -2.95
C GLN A 64 9.23 1.24 -4.39
N PRO A 65 10.07 1.60 -5.36
CA PRO A 65 10.05 0.98 -6.68
C PRO A 65 10.55 -0.49 -6.61
N PRO A 66 10.09 -1.38 -7.52
CA PRO A 66 10.63 -2.73 -7.65
C PRO A 66 12.08 -2.75 -8.18
N ASP A 67 12.99 -3.44 -7.49
CA ASP A 67 14.44 -3.40 -7.75
C ASP A 67 14.95 -4.56 -8.65
N TYR A 68 14.71 -4.49 -9.96
CA TYR A 68 15.20 -5.51 -10.90
C TYR A 68 16.26 -5.03 -11.90
N LYS A 69 17.23 -5.90 -12.19
CA LYS A 69 18.33 -5.72 -13.17
C LYS A 69 18.46 -7.00 -14.02
N VAL A 70 19.01 -6.90 -15.24
CA VAL A 70 19.04 -7.93 -16.33
C VAL A 70 20.49 -8.26 -16.78
N PRO A 71 20.82 -9.35 -17.52
CA PRO A 71 19.98 -10.40 -18.15
C PRO A 71 20.46 -11.90 -17.92
N PHE A 72 19.93 -12.85 -18.74
CA PHE A 72 20.11 -14.34 -18.85
C PHE A 72 18.92 -15.35 -18.59
N ILE A 73 18.24 -15.47 -17.42
CA ILE A 73 17.05 -16.33 -17.15
C ILE A 73 15.86 -15.57 -16.49
N PHE A 74 14.59 -15.85 -16.83
CA PHE A 74 13.37 -15.21 -16.26
C PHE A 74 12.75 -15.95 -15.05
N LYS A 75 12.03 -15.22 -14.18
CA LYS A 75 11.13 -15.72 -13.11
C LYS A 75 9.89 -14.83 -12.95
N THR A 76 8.74 -15.43 -12.62
CA THR A 76 7.55 -14.67 -12.18
C THR A 76 7.78 -14.05 -10.80
N ARG A 77 7.39 -12.79 -10.64
CA ARG A 77 7.37 -12.03 -9.39
C ARG A 77 6.13 -11.13 -9.33
N TYR A 78 5.86 -10.55 -8.16
CA TYR A 78 4.74 -9.65 -7.91
C TYR A 78 5.27 -8.36 -7.27
N TYR A 79 4.62 -7.23 -7.53
CA TYR A 79 4.88 -5.95 -6.85
C TYR A 79 3.55 -5.28 -6.52
N TYR A 80 3.52 -4.44 -5.49
CA TYR A 80 2.34 -3.67 -5.12
C TYR A 80 2.35 -2.31 -5.83
N ASP A 81 1.27 -2.00 -6.53
CA ASP A 81 1.05 -0.72 -7.20
C ASP A 81 0.18 0.20 -6.33
N ILE A 82 0.84 1.20 -5.72
CA ILE A 82 0.18 2.20 -4.87
C ILE A 82 -0.90 3.00 -5.59
N ASN A 83 -0.82 3.15 -6.92
CA ASN A 83 -1.76 3.97 -7.69
C ASN A 83 -3.15 3.30 -7.79
N ASN A 84 -3.16 1.97 -7.86
CA ASN A 84 -4.36 1.17 -8.08
C ASN A 84 -4.77 0.31 -6.86
N HIS A 85 -3.98 0.34 -5.77
CA HIS A 85 -4.13 -0.57 -4.63
C HIS A 85 -4.21 -2.06 -5.06
N THR A 86 -3.29 -2.50 -5.93
CA THR A 86 -3.28 -3.89 -6.43
C THR A 86 -1.89 -4.48 -6.46
N CYS A 87 -1.81 -5.80 -6.29
CA CYS A 87 -0.59 -6.56 -6.53
C CYS A 87 -0.54 -7.04 -7.99
N VAL A 88 0.49 -6.61 -8.71
CA VAL A 88 0.65 -6.81 -10.15
C VAL A 88 1.71 -7.87 -10.44
N LYS A 89 1.33 -8.90 -11.21
CA LYS A 89 2.25 -9.93 -11.71
C LYS A 89 3.19 -9.35 -12.77
N LYS A 90 4.49 -9.55 -12.60
CA LYS A 90 5.51 -9.19 -13.59
C LYS A 90 6.42 -10.39 -13.86
N SER A 91 6.63 -10.72 -15.14
CA SER A 91 7.74 -11.60 -15.53
C SER A 91 9.01 -10.76 -15.42
N LEU A 92 9.82 -11.06 -14.41
CA LEU A 92 11.07 -10.37 -14.17
C LEU A 92 12.23 -11.25 -14.55
N PHE A 93 13.38 -10.60 -14.68
CA PHE A 93 14.63 -11.30 -14.66
C PHE A 93 14.85 -12.04 -13.32
N ARG A 94 15.76 -13.03 -13.25
CA ARG A 94 16.14 -13.77 -12.02
C ARG A 94 16.81 -12.84 -10.98
N GLY A 95 16.04 -11.91 -10.43
CA GLY A 95 16.44 -10.93 -9.43
C GLY A 95 16.50 -11.55 -8.05
N ARG A 96 17.48 -11.10 -7.27
CA ARG A 96 17.58 -11.41 -5.84
C ARG A 96 16.53 -10.58 -5.11
N VAL A 97 15.42 -11.21 -4.71
CA VAL A 97 14.47 -10.56 -3.79
C VAL A 97 15.23 -10.32 -2.48
N THR A 98 15.49 -9.07 -2.17
CA THR A 98 16.27 -8.65 -0.99
C THR A 98 15.47 -8.77 0.31
N GLY A 99 14.16 -8.99 0.21
CA GLY A 99 13.20 -8.92 1.31
C GLY A 99 12.80 -7.49 1.70
N LYS A 100 13.54 -6.47 1.21
CA LYS A 100 13.33 -5.05 1.53
C LYS A 100 12.67 -4.24 0.42
N SER A 101 12.62 -4.75 -0.81
CA SER A 101 12.07 -4.04 -1.96
C SER A 101 10.60 -4.37 -2.21
N ASN A 102 9.97 -3.62 -3.11
CA ASN A 102 8.62 -3.87 -3.61
C ASN A 102 8.58 -5.07 -4.60
N LEU A 103 9.15 -6.21 -4.20
CA LEU A 103 9.14 -7.45 -4.96
C LEU A 103 8.86 -8.66 -4.07
N PHE A 104 7.92 -9.48 -4.52
CA PHE A 104 7.37 -10.62 -3.81
C PHE A 104 7.46 -11.90 -4.66
N GLU A 105 7.63 -13.05 -4.01
CA GLU A 105 7.69 -14.36 -4.67
C GLU A 105 6.28 -14.82 -5.09
N THR A 106 5.28 -14.66 -4.22
CA THR A 106 3.88 -15.00 -4.49
C THR A 106 2.97 -13.77 -4.49
N MET A 107 1.76 -13.92 -5.03
CA MET A 107 0.71 -12.90 -4.93
C MET A 107 0.29 -12.68 -3.46
N HIS A 108 0.13 -13.77 -2.72
CA HIS A 108 -0.32 -13.75 -1.33
C HIS A 108 0.64 -12.97 -0.43
N ASP A 109 1.96 -13.12 -0.62
CA ASP A 109 2.95 -12.33 0.14
C ASP A 109 2.81 -10.83 -0.14
N CYS A 110 2.52 -10.46 -1.39
CA CYS A 110 2.32 -9.06 -1.78
C CYS A 110 1.06 -8.48 -1.13
N GLU A 111 -0.07 -9.18 -1.25
CA GLU A 111 -1.36 -8.77 -0.68
C GLU A 111 -1.27 -8.67 0.85
N THR A 112 -0.79 -9.73 1.52
CA THR A 112 -0.68 -9.76 2.98
C THR A 112 0.37 -8.81 3.57
N THR A 113 1.30 -8.29 2.76
CA THR A 113 2.26 -7.26 3.18
C THR A 113 1.72 -5.84 2.94
N CYS A 114 1.14 -5.57 1.78
CA CYS A 114 0.86 -4.20 1.32
C CYS A 114 -0.62 -3.83 1.18
N MET A 115 -1.54 -4.79 1.15
CA MET A 115 -2.98 -4.57 1.01
C MET A 115 -3.68 -4.89 2.34
N GLY A 116 -3.65 -3.92 3.26
CA GLY A 116 -4.38 -4.01 4.53
C GLY A 116 -5.88 -3.77 4.37
N LYS A 117 -6.68 -4.34 5.27
CA LYS A 117 -8.14 -4.24 5.39
C LYS A 117 -8.53 -4.19 6.86
#